data_AF-A0A094HH38-F1
#
_entry.id   AF-A0A094HH38-F1
#
_cell.length_a   1.000
_cell.length_b   1.000
_cell.length_c   1.000
_cell.angle_alpha   90.00
_cell.angle_beta   90.00
_cell.angle_gamma   90.00
#
_symmetry.space_group_name_H-M   'P 1'
#
loop_
_entity.id
_entity.type
_entity.pdbx_description
1 polymer ?
#
loop_
_entity_poly.entity_id
_entity_poly.type
_entity_poly.pdbx_seq_one_letter_code
_entity_poly.pdbx_strand_id
1 'polypeptide(L)'
;MSTHSSYSDSGRPLSSQIVSLETLIYVGLSSAKANELWVRWSNWPPTGPRRETDPDDGFGYTVTFLDFIIGGYSVENTVDTAAEDDLEWRRCLDACGINTATQDTIMDPKFRKLRLSNSCLYRARDTIEMRYKGLENLQQQSTAGIEADVWGSPNAIAALDAPGYTTLYKAMDQARIARLFDQSGAVSRIETLLTSAPSDSSGTRSLFYFTPDHAVAEYHAAYAKRRAYYASIVIICLRIPNAEIETLAPPDIQRIFFPSNEWKELVWRSRTRRPLPPHLKKYREATLVVGTTACKADLVYDRMKTWEEITEENVFRVGKAGQENGAIQYVFSGEEDGHEFLTQHARGVKVFPYPPAALEEFLANASW
;
A
#
# COMPACT_ATOMS: atom_id res chain seq x y z
N MET A 1 37.31 -23.53 -19.90
CA MET A 1 37.34 -22.12 -20.32
C MET A 1 35.90 -21.71 -20.57
N SER A 2 35.24 -21.18 -19.55
CA SER A 2 33.85 -20.71 -19.62
C SER A 2 33.86 -19.25 -19.22
N THR A 3 33.43 -18.40 -20.14
CA THR A 3 33.38 -16.95 -20.00
C THR A 3 32.20 -16.56 -19.12
N HIS A 4 32.49 -16.06 -17.92
CA HIS A 4 31.56 -15.30 -17.10
C HIS A 4 31.20 -14.00 -17.83
N SER A 5 29.93 -13.83 -18.20
CA SER A 5 29.40 -12.53 -18.61
C SER A 5 29.04 -11.74 -17.37
N SER A 6 29.86 -10.74 -17.06
CA SER A 6 29.64 -9.74 -16.02
C SER A 6 28.49 -8.82 -16.45
N TYR A 7 27.36 -8.91 -15.77
CA TYR A 7 26.27 -7.95 -15.89
C TYR A 7 26.69 -6.67 -15.17
N SER A 8 27.24 -5.71 -15.93
CA SER A 8 27.47 -4.34 -15.44
C SER A 8 26.16 -3.56 -15.50
N ASP A 9 25.39 -3.59 -14.42
CA ASP A 9 24.25 -2.68 -14.25
C ASP A 9 24.79 -1.30 -13.87
N SER A 10 25.10 -0.49 -14.88
CA SER A 10 25.49 0.90 -14.70
C SER A 10 24.25 1.69 -14.26
N GLY A 11 24.21 2.05 -12.98
CA GLY A 11 23.28 3.04 -12.45
C GLY A 11 23.30 4.29 -13.33
N ARG A 12 22.29 4.43 -14.20
CA ARG A 12 22.12 5.65 -14.97
C ARG A 12 21.68 6.74 -14.00
N PRO A 13 22.36 7.90 -13.96
CA PRO A 13 21.86 9.06 -13.25
C PRO A 13 20.48 9.37 -13.82
N LEU A 14 19.45 9.29 -12.98
CA LEU A 14 18.12 9.77 -13.33
C LEU A 14 18.24 11.24 -13.72
N SER A 15 17.57 11.63 -14.81
CA SER A 15 17.47 13.02 -15.24
C SER A 15 17.09 13.92 -14.07
N SER A 16 17.69 15.10 -13.96
CA SER A 16 17.29 16.12 -12.98
C SER A 16 15.88 16.66 -13.24
N GLN A 17 15.25 16.28 -14.36
CA GLN A 17 13.87 16.60 -14.70
C GLN A 17 13.00 15.35 -14.55
N ILE A 18 12.02 15.43 -13.64
CA ILE A 18 11.09 14.33 -13.40
C ILE A 18 10.18 14.04 -14.60
N VAL A 19 9.82 15.07 -15.37
CA VAL A 19 9.03 14.92 -16.59
C VAL A 19 9.96 14.56 -17.74
N SER A 20 10.13 13.27 -18.01
CA SER A 20 11.05 12.76 -19.04
C SER A 20 10.68 11.36 -19.53
N LEU A 21 11.24 10.97 -20.69
CA LEU A 21 11.14 9.60 -21.20
C LEU A 21 11.82 8.60 -20.26
N GLU A 22 12.92 8.99 -19.62
CA GLU A 22 13.67 8.19 -18.67
C GLU A 22 12.83 7.84 -17.45
N THR A 23 12.04 8.80 -16.94
CA THR A 23 11.10 8.56 -15.84
C THR A 23 10.07 7.49 -16.21
N LEU A 24 9.54 7.51 -17.44
CA LEU A 24 8.59 6.50 -17.91
C LEU A 24 9.18 5.08 -17.91
N ILE A 25 10.44 4.96 -18.32
CA ILE A 25 11.17 3.68 -18.25
C ILE A 25 11.40 3.28 -16.80
N TYR A 26 11.83 4.22 -15.96
CA TYR A 26 12.13 4.00 -14.55
C TYR A 26 10.93 3.49 -13.75
N VAL A 27 9.74 4.06 -13.96
CA VAL A 27 8.51 3.60 -13.28
C VAL A 27 8.05 2.20 -13.72
N GLY A 28 8.72 1.58 -14.68
CA GLY A 28 8.54 0.16 -15.03
C GLY A 28 7.82 -0.09 -16.35
N LEU A 29 7.65 0.94 -17.19
CA LEU A 29 7.09 0.75 -18.54
C LEU A 29 8.13 0.12 -19.47
N SER A 30 7.64 -0.65 -20.45
CA SER A 30 8.44 -1.10 -21.58
C SER A 30 8.90 0.09 -22.42
N SER A 31 10.03 -0.05 -23.12
CA SER A 31 10.53 1.02 -24.00
C SER A 31 9.51 1.41 -25.07
N ALA A 32 8.75 0.44 -25.60
CA ALA A 32 7.68 0.71 -26.56
C ALA A 32 6.58 1.59 -25.95
N LYS A 33 6.06 1.21 -24.77
CA LYS A 33 5.04 1.98 -24.07
C LYS A 33 5.56 3.35 -23.63
N ALA A 34 6.77 3.43 -23.07
CA ALA A 34 7.37 4.70 -22.67
C ALA A 34 7.51 5.68 -23.84
N ASN A 35 7.98 5.22 -25.02
CA ASN A 35 8.04 6.06 -26.21
C ASN A 35 6.65 6.52 -26.67
N GLU A 36 5.67 5.63 -26.64
CA GLU A 36 4.29 5.96 -26.97
C GLU A 36 3.73 7.08 -26.05
N LEU A 37 3.91 6.92 -24.73
CA LEU A 37 3.50 7.90 -23.71
C LEU A 37 4.17 9.24 -23.95
N TRP A 38 5.48 9.20 -24.20
CA TRP A 38 6.29 10.40 -24.36
C TRP A 38 5.90 11.19 -25.60
N VAL A 39 5.64 10.51 -26.72
CA VAL A 39 5.13 11.13 -27.95
C VAL A 39 3.79 11.80 -27.69
N ARG A 40 2.87 11.15 -26.95
CA ARG A 40 1.58 11.76 -26.58
C ARG A 40 1.74 12.97 -25.65
N TRP A 41 2.59 12.86 -24.63
CA TRP A 41 2.86 13.96 -23.70
C TRP A 41 3.50 15.16 -24.40
N SER A 42 4.44 14.92 -25.32
CA SER A 42 5.14 15.97 -26.07
C SER A 42 4.25 16.64 -27.12
N ASN A 43 3.35 15.89 -27.75
CA ASN A 43 2.38 16.39 -28.72
C ASN A 43 1.01 16.63 -28.06
N TRP A 44 1.02 17.34 -26.94
CA TRP A 44 -0.20 17.62 -26.17
C TRP A 44 -1.19 18.45 -27.00
N PRO A 45 -2.49 18.13 -26.96
CA PRO A 45 -3.49 18.90 -27.70
C PRO A 45 -3.50 20.37 -27.28
N PRO A 46 -3.70 21.33 -28.21
CA PRO A 46 -3.79 22.75 -27.86
C PRO A 46 -5.12 23.10 -27.15
N THR A 47 -6.08 22.16 -27.12
CA THR A 47 -7.38 22.31 -26.49
C THR A 47 -7.58 21.21 -25.44
N GLY A 48 -8.20 21.55 -24.31
CA GLY A 48 -8.45 20.61 -23.21
C GLY A 48 -7.67 20.95 -21.94
N PRO A 49 -7.44 19.98 -21.04
CA PRO A 49 -6.67 20.23 -19.83
C PRO A 49 -5.21 20.56 -20.18
N ARG A 50 -4.57 21.40 -19.37
CA ARG A 50 -3.16 21.78 -19.51
C ARG A 50 -2.25 20.72 -18.88
N ARG A 51 -0.99 20.66 -19.29
CA ARG A 51 0.05 19.90 -18.56
C ARG A 51 0.59 20.73 -17.42
N GLU A 52 1.12 20.06 -16.39
CA GLU A 52 1.85 20.73 -15.31
C GLU A 52 3.10 21.51 -15.76
N THR A 53 3.59 21.24 -16.98
CA THR A 53 4.73 21.94 -17.59
C THR A 53 4.33 23.13 -18.46
N ASP A 54 3.03 23.31 -18.73
CA ASP A 54 2.56 24.43 -19.55
C ASP A 54 2.54 25.73 -18.72
N PRO A 55 2.72 26.91 -19.35
CA PRO A 55 2.64 28.18 -18.63
C PRO A 55 1.31 28.36 -17.90
N ASP A 56 1.35 28.96 -16.70
CA ASP A 56 0.12 29.23 -15.97
C ASP A 56 -0.63 30.44 -16.55
N ASP A 57 -1.83 30.20 -17.06
CA ASP A 57 -2.74 31.22 -17.58
C ASP A 57 -3.86 31.58 -16.59
N GLY A 58 -3.85 30.97 -15.40
CA GLY A 58 -4.84 31.19 -14.34
C GLY A 58 -6.19 30.50 -14.54
N PHE A 59 -6.36 29.67 -15.59
CA PHE A 59 -7.64 29.01 -15.89
C PHE A 59 -7.49 27.54 -16.30
N GLY A 60 -8.46 26.68 -15.94
CA GLY A 60 -8.55 25.30 -16.44
C GLY A 60 -7.90 24.21 -15.57
N TYR A 61 -8.22 22.95 -15.90
CA TYR A 61 -7.68 21.76 -15.22
C TYR A 61 -6.25 21.47 -15.68
N THR A 62 -5.35 21.22 -14.72
CA THR A 62 -3.97 20.80 -14.99
C THR A 62 -3.84 19.30 -14.74
N VAL A 63 -3.24 18.58 -15.68
CA VAL A 63 -2.92 17.15 -15.59
C VAL A 63 -1.45 17.03 -15.21
N THR A 64 -1.20 16.37 -14.08
CA THR A 64 0.17 16.05 -13.65
C THR A 64 0.75 14.96 -14.53
N PHE A 65 2.08 14.88 -14.64
CA PHE A 65 2.69 13.81 -15.42
C PHE A 65 2.37 12.43 -14.83
N LEU A 66 2.28 12.33 -13.50
CA LEU A 66 1.82 11.11 -12.82
C LEU A 66 0.38 10.74 -13.17
N ASP A 67 -0.55 11.71 -13.13
CA ASP A 67 -1.95 11.49 -13.53
C ASP A 67 -2.06 11.14 -15.01
N PHE A 68 -1.17 11.65 -15.86
CA PHE A 68 -1.10 11.23 -17.25
C PHE A 68 -0.60 9.79 -17.41
N ILE A 69 0.42 9.39 -16.65
CA ILE A 69 0.93 8.00 -16.69
C ILE A 69 -0.13 7.03 -16.17
N ILE A 70 -0.73 7.33 -15.00
CA ILE A 70 -1.70 6.47 -14.34
C ILE A 70 -3.05 6.57 -15.04
N GLY A 71 -3.56 7.78 -15.28
CA GLY A 71 -4.88 8.06 -15.86
C GLY A 71 -4.94 7.94 -17.37
N GLY A 72 -3.86 8.26 -18.11
CA GLY A 72 -3.81 8.17 -19.57
C GLY A 72 -3.55 6.77 -20.13
N TYR A 73 -3.07 5.81 -19.32
CA TYR A 73 -2.66 4.48 -19.81
C TYR A 73 -3.22 3.28 -19.07
N SER A 74 -3.99 3.49 -18.01
CA SER A 74 -4.74 2.41 -17.37
C SER A 74 -6.17 2.24 -17.87
N VAL A 75 -6.60 2.97 -18.91
CA VAL A 75 -8.02 3.04 -19.33
C VAL A 75 -8.26 3.14 -20.85
N GLU A 76 -7.38 2.58 -21.69
CA GLU A 76 -7.87 1.90 -22.91
C GLU A 76 -7.83 0.36 -22.74
N ASN A 77 -7.14 -0.11 -21.71
CA ASN A 77 -7.03 -1.52 -21.41
C ASN A 77 -8.14 -1.94 -20.44
N THR A 78 -9.14 -2.64 -20.96
CA THR A 78 -10.32 -3.13 -20.22
C THR A 78 -10.05 -4.45 -19.47
N VAL A 79 -8.85 -5.02 -19.63
CA VAL A 79 -8.50 -6.33 -19.08
C VAL A 79 -7.86 -6.15 -17.71
N ASP A 80 -8.66 -6.31 -16.66
CA ASP A 80 -8.17 -6.52 -15.29
C ASP A 80 -8.44 -7.97 -14.86
N THR A 81 -7.57 -8.51 -14.02
CA THR A 81 -7.73 -9.85 -13.46
C THR A 81 -7.33 -9.86 -11.99
N ALA A 82 -8.07 -10.67 -11.23
CA ALA A 82 -7.70 -11.09 -9.88
C ALA A 82 -7.63 -12.63 -9.80
N ALA A 83 -7.54 -13.29 -10.96
CA ALA A 83 -7.44 -14.72 -11.04
C ALA A 83 -6.12 -15.21 -10.45
N GLU A 84 -6.12 -16.49 -10.10
CA GLU A 84 -4.95 -17.16 -9.56
C GLU A 84 -3.92 -17.54 -10.64
N ASP A 85 -4.32 -17.53 -11.91
CA ASP A 85 -3.52 -17.88 -13.08
C ASP A 85 -2.48 -16.82 -13.39
N ASP A 86 -1.21 -17.21 -13.32
CA ASP A 86 -0.08 -16.33 -13.61
C ASP A 86 -0.01 -15.92 -15.09
N LEU A 87 -0.53 -16.75 -16.02
CA LEU A 87 -0.59 -16.37 -17.43
C LEU A 87 -1.56 -15.21 -17.68
N GLU A 88 -2.71 -15.21 -17.00
CA GLU A 88 -3.65 -14.08 -17.06
C GLU A 88 -3.03 -12.80 -16.49
N TRP A 89 -2.28 -12.90 -15.38
CA TRP A 89 -1.57 -11.76 -14.81
C TRP A 89 -0.53 -11.19 -15.77
N ARG A 90 0.29 -12.05 -16.40
CA ARG A 90 1.29 -11.59 -17.39
C ARG A 90 0.62 -10.89 -18.57
N ARG A 91 -0.45 -11.47 -19.12
CA ARG A 91 -1.23 -10.83 -20.21
C ARG A 91 -1.80 -9.47 -19.79
N CYS A 92 -2.34 -9.35 -18.59
CA CYS A 92 -2.82 -8.09 -18.06
C CYS A 92 -1.69 -7.04 -17.93
N LEU A 93 -0.54 -7.42 -17.38
CA LEU A 93 0.62 -6.52 -17.22
C LEU A 93 1.25 -6.13 -18.56
N ASP A 94 1.34 -7.07 -19.51
CA ASP A 94 1.79 -6.82 -20.89
C ASP A 94 0.88 -5.80 -21.57
N ALA A 95 -0.44 -5.95 -21.42
CA ALA A 95 -1.41 -5.03 -21.99
C ALA A 95 -1.37 -3.64 -21.31
N CYS A 96 -0.96 -3.56 -20.04
CA CYS A 96 -0.61 -2.30 -19.37
C CYS A 96 0.74 -1.71 -19.86
N GLY A 97 1.50 -2.44 -20.68
CA GLY A 97 2.80 -2.04 -21.19
C GLY A 97 3.93 -2.10 -20.16
N ILE A 98 3.75 -2.85 -19.06
CA ILE A 98 4.74 -3.04 -17.99
C ILE A 98 5.87 -3.94 -18.51
N ASN A 99 7.13 -3.56 -18.28
CA ASN A 99 8.27 -4.35 -18.72
C ASN A 99 8.45 -5.65 -17.93
N THR A 100 9.07 -6.66 -18.54
CA THR A 100 9.24 -8.01 -17.96
C THR A 100 9.90 -7.99 -16.59
N ALA A 101 10.96 -7.21 -16.40
CA ALA A 101 11.64 -7.11 -15.10
C ALA A 101 10.69 -6.63 -14.00
N THR A 102 9.86 -5.62 -14.28
CA THR A 102 8.87 -5.12 -13.33
C THR A 102 7.76 -6.14 -13.09
N GLN A 103 7.31 -6.85 -14.13
CA GLN A 103 6.35 -7.95 -13.97
C GLN A 103 6.89 -9.03 -13.02
N ASP A 104 8.15 -9.44 -13.18
CA ASP A 104 8.76 -10.47 -12.35
C ASP A 104 8.87 -10.04 -10.88
N THR A 105 9.09 -8.74 -10.61
CA THR A 105 9.03 -8.23 -9.23
C THR A 105 7.61 -8.18 -8.65
N ILE A 106 6.59 -7.88 -9.46
CA ILE A 106 5.18 -7.91 -9.04
C ILE A 106 4.73 -9.35 -8.77
N MET A 107 5.16 -10.27 -9.63
CA MET A 107 4.73 -11.67 -9.67
C MET A 107 5.60 -12.62 -8.84
N ASP A 108 6.52 -12.10 -8.05
CA ASP A 108 7.41 -12.90 -7.22
C ASP A 108 6.60 -13.89 -6.34
N PRO A 109 6.83 -15.22 -6.47
CA PRO A 109 6.02 -16.24 -5.81
C PRO A 109 5.96 -16.10 -4.28
N LYS A 110 7.04 -15.60 -3.64
CA LYS A 110 7.06 -15.37 -2.18
C LYS A 110 6.00 -14.38 -1.72
N PHE A 111 5.60 -13.47 -2.61
CA PHE A 111 4.59 -12.47 -2.33
C PHE A 111 3.23 -12.79 -2.94
N ARG A 112 2.98 -14.04 -3.37
CA ARG A 112 1.72 -14.43 -4.04
C ARG A 112 0.47 -14.02 -3.26
N LYS A 113 0.43 -14.23 -1.94
CA LYS A 113 -0.73 -13.86 -1.11
C LYS A 113 -1.01 -12.36 -1.15
N LEU A 114 0.03 -11.54 -1.01
CA LEU A 114 -0.09 -10.09 -1.14
C LEU A 114 -0.41 -9.68 -2.56
N ARG A 115 0.24 -10.25 -3.57
CA ARG A 115 -0.09 -9.95 -4.97
C ARG A 115 -1.59 -10.10 -5.21
N LEU A 116 -2.17 -11.24 -4.83
CA LEU A 116 -3.58 -11.56 -5.04
C LEU A 116 -4.55 -10.81 -4.12
N SER A 117 -4.09 -10.09 -3.09
CA SER A 117 -4.97 -9.25 -2.28
C SER A 117 -5.49 -7.99 -2.99
N ASN A 118 -4.99 -7.72 -4.20
CA ASN A 118 -5.51 -6.68 -5.09
C ASN A 118 -5.48 -7.17 -6.55
N SER A 119 -6.15 -6.45 -7.45
CA SER A 119 -6.16 -6.81 -8.87
C SER A 119 -4.84 -6.52 -9.56
N CYS A 120 -4.63 -7.12 -10.73
CA CYS A 120 -3.47 -6.89 -11.56
C CYS A 120 -3.31 -5.40 -11.92
N LEU A 121 -4.40 -4.74 -12.35
CA LEU A 121 -4.37 -3.33 -12.70
C LEU A 121 -4.04 -2.44 -11.51
N TYR A 122 -4.59 -2.75 -10.33
CA TYR A 122 -4.22 -2.07 -9.09
C TYR A 122 -2.72 -2.22 -8.81
N ARG A 123 -2.16 -3.43 -8.90
CA ARG A 123 -0.73 -3.67 -8.65
C ARG A 123 0.18 -2.96 -9.63
N ALA A 124 -0.21 -2.85 -10.90
CA ALA A 124 0.53 -2.07 -11.89
C ALA A 124 0.54 -0.57 -11.53
N ARG A 125 -0.63 0.02 -11.27
CA ARG A 125 -0.78 1.43 -10.89
C ARG A 125 -0.01 1.77 -9.62
N ASP A 126 -0.21 1.00 -8.57
CA ASP A 126 0.46 1.18 -7.27
C ASP A 126 2.00 1.09 -7.40
N THR A 127 2.51 0.20 -8.25
CA THR A 127 3.96 0.08 -8.50
C THR A 127 4.52 1.32 -9.21
N ILE A 128 3.83 1.81 -10.24
CA ILE A 128 4.20 3.03 -10.98
C ILE A 128 4.19 4.22 -10.02
N GLU A 129 3.12 4.37 -9.24
CA GLU A 129 2.95 5.47 -8.30
C GLU A 129 4.06 5.50 -7.25
N MET A 130 4.35 4.36 -6.61
CA MET A 130 5.43 4.26 -5.63
C MET A 130 6.79 4.61 -6.24
N ARG A 131 7.10 4.09 -7.43
CA ARG A 131 8.38 4.41 -8.10
C ARG A 131 8.47 5.89 -8.44
N TYR A 132 7.41 6.47 -9.00
CA TYR A 132 7.37 7.89 -9.37
C TYR A 132 7.57 8.80 -8.15
N LYS A 133 6.81 8.57 -7.09
CA LYS A 133 6.94 9.34 -5.84
C LYS A 133 8.28 9.14 -5.15
N GLY A 134 8.84 7.93 -5.24
CA GLY A 134 10.22 7.67 -4.82
C GLY A 134 11.23 8.55 -5.57
N LEU A 135 11.02 8.78 -6.86
CA LEU A 135 11.85 9.68 -7.67
C LEU A 135 11.67 11.16 -7.28
N GLU A 136 10.42 11.61 -7.06
CA GLU A 136 10.13 12.95 -6.54
C GLU A 136 10.86 13.21 -5.22
N ASN A 137 10.81 12.24 -4.31
CA ASN A 137 11.48 12.32 -3.02
C ASN A 137 12.99 12.34 -3.15
N LEU A 138 13.61 11.60 -4.07
CA LEU A 138 15.06 11.66 -4.27
C LEU A 138 15.53 13.05 -4.73
N GLN A 139 14.65 13.82 -5.38
CA GLN A 139 14.91 15.20 -5.77
C GLN A 139 14.65 16.21 -4.64
N GLN A 140 13.88 15.85 -3.61
CA GLN A 140 13.55 16.69 -2.45
C GLN A 140 14.40 16.29 -1.24
N GLN A 141 15.18 17.20 -0.67
CA GLN A 141 16.07 16.89 0.47
C GLN A 141 15.29 16.33 1.70
N SER A 142 15.98 15.46 2.46
CA SER A 142 15.52 14.60 3.57
C SER A 142 14.29 15.04 4.36
N THR A 143 13.34 14.12 4.57
CA THR A 143 12.20 14.27 5.48
C THR A 143 12.66 14.21 6.95
N ALA A 144 12.34 15.23 7.75
CA ALA A 144 12.58 15.22 9.19
C ALA A 144 11.73 14.14 9.91
N GLY A 145 12.25 13.56 11.00
CA GLY A 145 11.52 12.59 11.84
C GLY A 145 11.63 11.12 11.42
N ILE A 146 12.47 10.80 10.43
CA ILE A 146 12.81 9.41 10.10
C ILE A 146 13.95 8.97 11.01
N GLU A 147 13.79 7.80 11.63
CA GLU A 147 14.82 7.23 12.50
C GLU A 147 16.08 6.92 11.69
N ALA A 148 17.25 7.20 12.28
CA ALA A 148 18.52 6.73 11.72
C ALA A 148 18.64 5.21 11.79
N ASP A 149 17.95 4.61 12.76
CA ASP A 149 17.89 3.17 12.95
C ASP A 149 16.96 2.53 11.93
N VAL A 150 17.40 1.37 11.45
CA VAL A 150 16.76 0.63 10.38
C VAL A 150 15.89 -0.48 10.96
N TRP A 151 14.85 -0.91 10.24
CA TRP A 151 14.05 -2.07 10.65
C TRP A 151 14.95 -3.30 10.91
N GLY A 152 14.66 -4.06 11.98
CA GLY A 152 15.49 -5.19 12.42
C GLY A 152 16.69 -4.82 13.31
N SER A 153 16.97 -3.53 13.52
CA SER A 153 17.98 -3.10 14.50
C SER A 153 17.57 -3.41 15.95
N PRO A 154 18.52 -3.50 16.91
CA PRO A 154 18.20 -3.69 18.33
C PRO A 154 17.20 -2.67 18.89
N ASN A 155 17.24 -1.43 18.41
CA ASN A 155 16.31 -0.37 18.81
C ASN A 155 14.91 -0.55 18.20
N ALA A 156 14.83 -1.04 16.96
CA ALA A 156 13.56 -1.45 16.35
C ALA A 156 12.96 -2.66 17.09
N ILE A 157 13.80 -3.62 17.51
CA ILE A 157 13.39 -4.78 18.31
C ILE A 157 12.91 -4.35 19.70
N ALA A 158 13.63 -3.44 20.38
CA ALA A 158 13.18 -2.86 21.64
C ALA A 158 11.90 -2.03 21.51
N ALA A 159 11.57 -1.57 20.28
CA ALA A 159 10.30 -0.91 20.01
C ALA A 159 9.11 -1.87 20.07
N LEU A 160 9.32 -3.18 19.88
CA LEU A 160 8.27 -4.20 19.77
C LEU A 160 7.58 -4.48 21.11
N ASP A 161 8.34 -4.57 22.22
CA ASP A 161 7.86 -5.10 23.50
C ASP A 161 7.90 -4.09 24.64
N ALA A 162 6.97 -3.13 24.64
CA ALA A 162 6.75 -2.24 25.78
C ALA A 162 5.59 -2.76 26.65
N PRO A 163 5.85 -3.26 27.87
CA PRO A 163 4.78 -3.66 28.79
C PRO A 163 3.78 -2.53 29.01
N GLY A 164 2.48 -2.85 28.98
CA GLY A 164 1.39 -1.88 29.17
C GLY A 164 0.96 -1.14 27.90
N TYR A 165 1.55 -1.46 26.74
CA TYR A 165 1.18 -0.88 25.45
C TYR A 165 0.82 -1.95 24.42
N THR A 166 -0.07 -1.57 23.50
CA THR A 166 -0.32 -2.27 22.25
C THR A 166 0.48 -1.55 21.16
N THR A 167 1.47 -2.24 20.59
CA THR A 167 2.24 -1.73 19.47
C THR A 167 1.54 -2.08 18.16
N LEU A 168 1.34 -1.09 17.30
CA LEU A 168 0.67 -1.19 16.02
C LEU A 168 1.61 -0.79 14.89
N TYR A 169 1.55 -1.54 13.79
CA TYR A 169 2.46 -1.43 12.67
C TYR A 169 1.73 -1.13 11.36
N LYS A 170 2.38 -0.36 10.48
CA LYS A 170 1.95 -0.17 9.09
C LYS A 170 3.15 0.02 8.17
N ALA A 171 3.25 -0.80 7.12
CA ALA A 171 4.24 -0.60 6.07
C ALA A 171 3.69 0.31 4.96
N MET A 172 4.46 1.32 4.55
CA MET A 172 4.10 2.23 3.48
C MET A 172 5.33 2.77 2.73
N ASP A 173 5.09 3.39 1.59
CA ASP A 173 6.07 4.24 0.93
C ASP A 173 6.28 5.56 1.69
N GLN A 174 7.54 5.98 1.85
CA GLN A 174 7.91 7.18 2.62
C GLN A 174 7.32 8.46 2.02
N ALA A 175 7.18 8.56 0.68
CA ALA A 175 6.61 9.74 0.06
C ALA A 175 5.15 9.97 0.47
N ARG A 176 4.44 8.90 0.80
CA ARG A 176 3.05 8.99 1.26
C ARG A 176 2.91 9.56 2.67
N ILE A 177 3.98 9.55 3.46
CA ILE A 177 4.01 10.15 4.81
C ILE A 177 4.75 11.49 4.84
N ALA A 178 4.90 12.15 3.69
CA ALA A 178 5.43 13.50 3.65
C ALA A 178 4.61 14.40 4.59
N ARG A 179 5.31 15.10 5.50
CA ARG A 179 4.72 15.95 6.55
C ARG A 179 3.97 15.22 7.66
N LEU A 180 4.16 13.90 7.82
CA LEU A 180 3.66 13.18 8.99
C LEU A 180 4.14 13.83 10.28
N PHE A 181 5.41 14.25 10.32
CA PHE A 181 6.00 15.01 11.41
C PHE A 181 6.14 16.49 11.08
N ASP A 182 6.02 17.35 12.09
CA ASP A 182 6.42 18.75 12.01
C ASP A 182 7.95 18.91 12.15
N GLN A 183 8.42 20.16 12.15
CA GLN A 183 9.83 20.50 12.28
C GLN A 183 10.43 20.11 13.65
N SER A 184 9.60 19.90 14.67
CA SER A 184 10.03 19.45 16.00
C SER A 184 10.12 17.92 16.11
N GLY A 185 9.66 17.18 15.09
CA GLY A 185 9.55 15.73 15.09
C GLY A 185 8.27 15.21 15.75
N ALA A 186 7.33 16.09 16.12
CA ALA A 186 6.03 15.70 16.63
C ALA A 186 5.08 15.34 15.48
N VAL A 187 4.14 14.42 15.70
CA VAL A 187 3.14 14.04 14.69
C VAL A 187 2.25 15.24 14.40
N SER A 188 2.18 15.63 13.13
CA SER A 188 1.44 16.79 12.64
C SER A 188 0.30 16.40 11.70
N ARG A 189 0.54 15.48 10.76
CA ARG A 189 -0.44 15.09 9.73
C ARG A 189 -0.69 13.59 9.72
N ILE A 190 -1.37 13.11 10.76
CA ILE A 190 -1.67 11.69 10.91
C ILE A 190 -2.55 11.16 9.77
N GLU A 191 -3.34 12.02 9.10
CA GLU A 191 -4.18 11.66 7.96
C GLU A 191 -3.40 11.09 6.76
N THR A 192 -2.09 11.33 6.70
CA THR A 192 -1.19 10.68 5.73
C THR A 192 -1.15 9.15 5.87
N LEU A 193 -1.58 8.63 7.03
CA LEU A 193 -1.69 7.20 7.33
C LEU A 193 -3.02 6.57 6.90
N LEU A 194 -3.94 7.32 6.29
CA LEU A 194 -5.22 6.79 5.84
C LEU A 194 -5.07 5.78 4.70
N THR A 195 -5.86 4.72 4.73
CA THR A 195 -6.07 3.82 3.60
C THR A 195 -7.38 4.20 2.91
N SER A 196 -7.33 4.44 1.59
CA SER A 196 -8.51 4.76 0.78
C SER A 196 -9.49 3.59 0.69
N ALA A 197 -10.78 3.91 0.55
CA ALA A 197 -11.82 2.94 0.23
C ALA A 197 -11.71 2.44 -1.24
N PRO A 198 -12.23 1.24 -1.54
CA PRO A 198 -12.86 0.28 -0.63
C PRO A 198 -11.82 -0.51 0.16
N SER A 199 -12.25 -1.03 1.30
CA SER A 199 -11.43 -1.76 2.28
C SER A 199 -12.30 -2.77 3.03
N ASP A 200 -11.73 -3.50 3.99
CA ASP A 200 -12.43 -4.55 4.74
C ASP A 200 -13.58 -4.03 5.62
N SER A 201 -13.53 -2.76 6.01
CA SER A 201 -14.47 -2.17 6.97
C SER A 201 -15.14 -0.90 6.46
N SER A 202 -14.79 -0.44 5.26
CA SER A 202 -15.52 0.63 4.58
C SER A 202 -15.45 0.53 3.06
N GLY A 203 -16.61 0.70 2.43
CA GLY A 203 -16.71 0.83 0.97
C GLY A 203 -16.55 2.26 0.43
N THR A 204 -16.60 3.28 1.29
CA THR A 204 -16.62 4.69 0.82
C THR A 204 -15.74 5.65 1.62
N ARG A 205 -15.34 5.30 2.85
CA ARG A 205 -14.53 6.17 3.70
C ARG A 205 -13.11 5.65 3.80
N SER A 206 -12.15 6.56 3.84
CA SER A 206 -10.79 6.22 4.22
C SER A 206 -10.72 5.97 5.72
N LEU A 207 -9.99 4.95 6.15
CA LEU A 207 -9.83 4.58 7.56
C LEU A 207 -8.35 4.34 7.88
N PHE A 208 -8.00 4.34 9.17
CA PHE A 208 -6.65 3.98 9.60
C PHE A 208 -6.57 2.48 9.85
N TYR A 209 -5.71 1.81 9.08
CA TYR A 209 -5.46 0.38 9.20
C TYR A 209 -4.05 0.13 9.75
N PHE A 210 -3.98 -0.61 10.86
CA PHE A 210 -2.74 -1.11 11.43
C PHE A 210 -2.86 -2.59 11.76
N THR A 211 -1.73 -3.27 11.91
CA THR A 211 -1.67 -4.65 12.43
C THR A 211 -0.84 -4.68 13.72
N PRO A 212 -1.19 -5.51 14.72
CA PRO A 212 -0.33 -5.72 15.88
C PRO A 212 0.81 -6.71 15.58
N ASP A 213 0.79 -7.38 14.43
CA ASP A 213 1.76 -8.39 14.03
C ASP A 213 2.87 -7.75 13.17
N HIS A 214 4.07 -7.63 13.75
CA HIS A 214 5.21 -7.05 13.04
C HIS A 214 5.60 -7.85 11.79
N ALA A 215 5.37 -9.16 11.78
CA ALA A 215 5.72 -10.03 10.66
C ALA A 215 4.77 -9.81 9.48
N VAL A 216 3.50 -9.49 9.75
CA VAL A 216 2.56 -8.99 8.73
C VAL A 216 3.07 -7.67 8.13
N ALA A 217 3.44 -6.71 8.97
CA ALA A 217 3.95 -5.43 8.49
C ALA A 217 5.24 -5.58 7.65
N GLU A 218 6.16 -6.43 8.10
CA GLU A 218 7.38 -6.76 7.36
C GLU A 218 7.06 -7.42 6.01
N TYR A 219 6.12 -8.35 5.95
CA TYR A 219 5.72 -8.97 4.68
C TYR A 219 5.19 -7.94 3.67
N HIS A 220 4.40 -6.97 4.13
CA HIS A 220 3.95 -5.84 3.31
C HIS A 220 5.11 -4.93 2.86
N ALA A 221 6.05 -4.62 3.76
CA ALA A 221 7.23 -3.79 3.45
C ALA A 221 8.15 -4.47 2.43
N ALA A 222 8.44 -5.76 2.62
CA ALA A 222 9.25 -6.56 1.72
C ALA A 222 8.63 -6.60 0.31
N TYR A 223 7.32 -6.80 0.18
CA TYR A 223 6.67 -6.78 -1.12
C TYR A 223 6.70 -5.41 -1.80
N ALA A 224 6.47 -4.33 -1.04
CA ALA A 224 6.58 -2.97 -1.57
C ALA A 224 8.02 -2.70 -2.05
N LYS A 225 9.03 -3.05 -1.25
CA LYS A 225 10.45 -2.88 -1.57
C LYS A 225 10.86 -3.74 -2.76
N ARG A 226 10.33 -4.95 -2.91
CA ARG A 226 10.58 -5.82 -4.06
C ARG A 226 10.13 -5.18 -5.37
N ARG A 227 8.95 -4.57 -5.39
CA ARG A 227 8.38 -3.91 -6.57
C ARG A 227 8.97 -2.53 -6.84
N ALA A 228 9.39 -1.81 -5.81
CA ALA A 228 9.95 -0.47 -5.89
C ALA A 228 11.30 -0.40 -5.16
N TYR A 229 12.29 -1.13 -5.68
CA TYR A 229 13.59 -1.34 -5.03
C TYR A 229 14.31 -0.04 -4.62
N TYR A 230 14.23 0.99 -5.45
CA TYR A 230 14.85 2.29 -5.19
C TYR A 230 13.95 3.26 -4.39
N ALA A 231 12.67 2.95 -4.22
CA ALA A 231 11.79 3.76 -3.37
C ALA A 231 12.11 3.53 -1.90
N SER A 232 11.95 4.57 -1.09
CA SER A 232 12.10 4.48 0.36
C SER A 232 10.84 3.88 0.96
N ILE A 233 10.92 2.61 1.37
CA ILE A 233 9.85 1.92 2.08
C ILE A 233 10.13 2.01 3.57
N VAL A 234 9.09 2.21 4.37
CA VAL A 234 9.18 2.36 5.82
C VAL A 234 8.15 1.49 6.52
N ILE A 235 8.45 1.11 7.76
CA ILE A 235 7.51 0.54 8.71
C ILE A 235 7.29 1.54 9.82
N ILE A 236 6.04 1.96 9.96
CA ILE A 236 5.58 2.90 10.97
C ILE A 236 5.14 2.09 12.17
N CYS A 237 5.63 2.49 13.34
CA CYS A 237 5.30 1.88 14.62
C CYS A 237 4.66 2.95 15.50
N LEU A 238 3.52 2.66 16.10
CA LEU A 238 2.93 3.49 17.13
C LEU A 238 2.51 2.64 18.32
N ARG A 239 2.49 3.24 19.50
CA ARG A 239 2.10 2.56 20.75
C ARG A 239 0.86 3.23 21.32
N ILE A 240 -0.10 2.42 21.75
CA ILE A 240 -1.29 2.90 22.46
C ILE A 240 -1.30 2.23 23.83
N PRO A 241 -1.43 2.98 24.95
CA PRO A 241 -1.53 2.35 26.26
C PRO A 241 -2.72 1.40 26.29
N ASN A 242 -2.54 0.20 26.85
CA ASN A 242 -3.60 -0.82 26.90
C ASN A 242 -4.84 -0.29 27.61
N ALA A 243 -4.65 0.49 28.69
CA ALA A 243 -5.72 1.12 29.43
C ALA A 243 -6.64 1.98 28.54
N GLU A 244 -6.11 2.68 27.53
CA GLU A 244 -6.92 3.53 26.63
C GLU A 244 -7.74 2.71 25.62
N ILE A 245 -7.27 1.51 25.26
CA ILE A 245 -8.06 0.59 24.43
C ILE A 245 -9.11 -0.12 25.30
N GLU A 246 -8.77 -0.41 26.55
CA GLU A 246 -9.64 -1.09 27.53
C GLU A 246 -10.77 -0.18 28.05
N THR A 247 -10.58 1.15 28.03
CA THR A 247 -11.63 2.12 28.38
C THR A 247 -12.71 2.21 27.30
N LEU A 248 -12.40 1.87 26.05
CA LEU A 248 -13.42 1.77 25.00
C LEU A 248 -14.35 0.60 25.31
N ALA A 249 -15.64 0.92 25.51
CA ALA A 249 -16.72 -0.04 25.64
C ALA A 249 -17.59 -0.01 24.36
N PRO A 250 -18.39 -1.04 24.07
CA PRO A 250 -19.43 -0.91 23.04
C PRO A 250 -20.33 0.30 23.34
N PRO A 251 -20.65 1.16 22.35
CA PRO A 251 -20.46 0.95 20.92
C PRO A 251 -19.08 1.33 20.34
N ASP A 252 -18.24 2.06 21.08
CA ASP A 252 -17.02 2.72 20.60
C ASP A 252 -15.92 1.74 20.15
N ILE A 253 -15.91 0.53 20.71
CA ILE A 253 -15.10 -0.59 20.21
C ILE A 253 -15.97 -1.74 19.73
N GLN A 254 -15.63 -2.26 18.55
CA GLN A 254 -16.25 -3.45 18.00
C GLN A 254 -15.20 -4.50 17.70
N ARG A 255 -15.54 -5.76 17.97
CA ARG A 255 -14.68 -6.92 17.70
C ARG A 255 -15.40 -7.86 16.75
N ILE A 256 -14.77 -8.17 15.62
CA ILE A 256 -15.42 -8.92 14.54
C ILE A 256 -14.41 -9.84 13.84
N PHE A 257 -14.58 -11.15 13.98
CA PHE A 257 -13.60 -12.13 13.52
C PHE A 257 -14.25 -13.16 12.60
N PHE A 258 -13.46 -13.66 11.65
CA PHE A 258 -13.82 -14.87 10.92
C PHE A 258 -13.90 -16.06 11.91
N PRO A 259 -14.88 -16.99 11.79
CA PRO A 259 -15.82 -17.20 10.68
C PRO A 259 -17.22 -16.58 10.87
N SER A 260 -17.39 -15.56 11.72
CA SER A 260 -18.72 -15.00 12.00
C SER A 260 -19.43 -14.47 10.73
N ASN A 261 -20.76 -14.62 10.69
CA ASN A 261 -21.58 -14.12 9.59
C ASN A 261 -21.51 -12.58 9.49
N GLU A 262 -21.50 -11.87 10.62
CA GLU A 262 -21.33 -10.41 10.62
C GLU A 262 -20.00 -10.00 9.98
N TRP A 263 -18.89 -10.73 10.22
CA TRP A 263 -17.60 -10.47 9.57
C TRP A 263 -17.69 -10.62 8.06
N LYS A 264 -18.24 -11.75 7.60
CA LYS A 264 -18.37 -12.03 6.16
C LYS A 264 -19.24 -10.97 5.48
N GLU A 265 -20.39 -10.64 6.07
CA GLU A 265 -21.29 -9.64 5.49
C GLU A 265 -20.68 -8.24 5.48
N LEU A 266 -19.98 -7.83 6.55
CA LEU A 266 -19.30 -6.54 6.62
C LEU A 266 -18.22 -6.41 5.54
N VAL A 267 -17.34 -7.42 5.43
CA VAL A 267 -16.25 -7.42 4.45
C VAL A 267 -16.81 -7.41 3.03
N TRP A 268 -17.76 -8.30 2.72
CA TRP A 268 -18.36 -8.35 1.39
C TRP A 268 -19.02 -7.02 1.01
N ARG A 269 -19.82 -6.42 1.89
CA ARG A 269 -20.47 -5.13 1.60
C ARG A 269 -19.47 -3.99 1.47
N SER A 270 -18.43 -3.97 2.30
CA SER A 270 -17.40 -2.93 2.24
C SER A 270 -16.61 -3.03 0.94
N ARG A 271 -16.13 -4.23 0.58
CA ARG A 271 -15.38 -4.50 -0.66
C ARG A 271 -16.20 -4.25 -1.93
N THR A 272 -17.51 -4.54 -1.90
CA THR A 272 -18.44 -4.31 -3.02
C THR A 272 -19.15 -2.95 -2.98
N ARG A 273 -18.75 -2.05 -2.05
CA ARG A 273 -19.33 -0.71 -1.85
C ARG A 273 -20.85 -0.70 -1.67
N ARG A 274 -21.42 -1.77 -1.13
CA ARG A 274 -22.85 -1.86 -0.83
C ARG A 274 -23.18 -1.14 0.47
N PRO A 275 -24.38 -0.56 0.59
CA PRO A 275 -24.84 0.02 1.86
C PRO A 275 -24.85 -1.00 2.99
N LEU A 276 -24.49 -0.55 4.20
CA LEU A 276 -24.53 -1.36 5.41
C LEU A 276 -25.97 -1.46 5.95
N PRO A 277 -26.49 -2.66 6.22
CA PRO A 277 -27.77 -2.86 6.89
C PRO A 277 -27.69 -2.41 8.37
N PRO A 278 -28.84 -2.18 9.03
CA PRO A 278 -28.88 -1.63 10.39
C PRO A 278 -28.00 -2.35 11.42
N HIS A 279 -27.94 -3.68 11.40
CA HIS A 279 -27.14 -4.46 12.37
C HIS A 279 -25.62 -4.30 12.18
N LEU A 280 -25.16 -3.86 11.01
CA LEU A 280 -23.74 -3.61 10.72
C LEU A 280 -23.34 -2.14 10.88
N LYS A 281 -24.28 -1.22 11.12
CA LYS A 281 -23.97 0.21 11.30
C LYS A 281 -23.05 0.48 12.49
N LYS A 282 -23.13 -0.35 13.54
CA LYS A 282 -22.24 -0.31 14.71
C LYS A 282 -20.75 -0.31 14.36
N TYR A 283 -20.35 -0.99 13.27
CA TYR A 283 -18.94 -1.01 12.82
C TYR A 283 -18.52 0.27 12.12
N ARG A 284 -19.47 0.98 11.51
CA ARG A 284 -19.24 2.28 10.88
C ARG A 284 -19.11 3.39 11.92
N GLU A 285 -19.85 3.26 13.02
CA GLU A 285 -19.95 4.25 14.11
C GLU A 285 -18.85 4.07 15.18
N ALA A 286 -18.21 2.90 15.26
CA ALA A 286 -17.16 2.64 16.23
C ALA A 286 -15.90 3.49 15.99
N THR A 287 -15.29 3.95 17.08
CA THR A 287 -13.94 4.54 17.12
C THR A 287 -12.90 3.54 16.62
N LEU A 288 -12.98 2.28 17.10
CA LEU A 288 -12.05 1.20 16.80
C LEU A 288 -12.80 -0.10 16.48
N VAL A 289 -12.48 -0.69 15.33
CA VAL A 289 -12.85 -2.06 14.98
C VAL A 289 -11.61 -2.94 15.00
N VAL A 290 -11.61 -3.97 15.83
CA VAL A 290 -10.57 -5.01 15.84
C VAL A 290 -11.11 -6.27 15.17
N GLY A 291 -10.42 -6.78 14.15
CA GLY A 291 -10.94 -7.91 13.41
C GLY A 291 -9.92 -8.65 12.57
N THR A 292 -10.38 -9.75 11.97
CA THR A 292 -9.59 -10.53 11.01
C THR A 292 -9.41 -9.74 9.71
N THR A 293 -8.20 -9.74 9.15
CA THR A 293 -7.87 -9.14 7.85
C THR A 293 -8.36 -10.03 6.72
N ALA A 294 -9.05 -9.43 5.74
CA ALA A 294 -9.49 -10.14 4.55
C ALA A 294 -8.40 -10.16 3.47
N CYS A 295 -8.47 -11.15 2.60
CA CYS A 295 -7.58 -11.36 1.46
C CYS A 295 -8.40 -11.37 0.16
N LYS A 296 -7.72 -11.41 -0.99
CA LYS A 296 -8.26 -11.29 -2.34
C LYS A 296 -8.64 -9.85 -2.72
N ALA A 297 -8.60 -9.59 -4.03
CA ALA A 297 -9.00 -8.31 -4.60
C ALA A 297 -10.51 -8.07 -4.49
N ASP A 298 -10.93 -6.80 -4.52
CA ASP A 298 -12.36 -6.41 -4.55
C ASP A 298 -13.13 -7.11 -5.67
N LEU A 299 -12.51 -7.30 -6.85
CA LEU A 299 -13.09 -8.01 -7.99
C LEU A 299 -13.55 -9.43 -7.67
N VAL A 300 -12.91 -10.09 -6.70
CA VAL A 300 -13.32 -11.45 -6.27
C VAL A 300 -14.63 -11.36 -5.50
N TYR A 301 -14.78 -10.36 -4.63
CA TYR A 301 -16.01 -10.12 -3.86
C TYR A 301 -17.17 -9.65 -4.75
N ASP A 302 -16.88 -8.82 -5.76
CA ASP A 302 -17.90 -8.37 -6.72
C ASP A 302 -18.51 -9.53 -7.54
N ARG A 303 -17.75 -10.63 -7.72
CA ARG A 303 -18.23 -11.84 -8.42
C ARG A 303 -19.07 -12.75 -7.52
N MET A 304 -18.98 -12.62 -6.20
CA MET A 304 -19.82 -13.37 -5.26
C MET A 304 -21.25 -12.83 -5.32
N LYS A 305 -22.23 -13.74 -5.34
CA LYS A 305 -23.66 -13.37 -5.29
C LYS A 305 -24.03 -12.86 -3.91
N THR A 306 -23.49 -13.49 -2.88
CA THR A 306 -23.78 -13.17 -1.49
C THR A 306 -22.56 -13.36 -0.58
N TRP A 307 -22.62 -12.81 0.63
CA TRP A 307 -21.52 -12.90 1.60
C TRP A 307 -21.29 -14.32 2.14
N GLU A 308 -22.29 -15.21 2.03
CA GLU A 308 -22.20 -16.61 2.44
C GLU A 308 -21.12 -17.39 1.65
N GLU A 309 -20.75 -16.90 0.45
CA GLU A 309 -19.68 -17.48 -0.37
C GLU A 309 -18.27 -17.20 0.17
N ILE A 310 -18.13 -16.34 1.18
CA ILE A 310 -16.84 -16.09 1.83
C ILE A 310 -16.42 -17.30 2.65
N THR A 311 -15.22 -17.80 2.36
CA THR A 311 -14.62 -18.97 3.01
C THR A 311 -13.31 -18.59 3.72
N GLU A 312 -12.62 -19.59 4.25
CA GLU A 312 -11.30 -19.42 4.86
C GLU A 312 -10.24 -18.91 3.89
N GLU A 313 -10.41 -19.14 2.58
CA GLU A 313 -9.51 -18.65 1.52
C GLU A 313 -9.54 -17.12 1.37
N ASN A 314 -10.56 -16.47 1.91
CA ASN A 314 -10.70 -15.00 1.95
C ASN A 314 -10.08 -14.39 3.20
N VAL A 315 -9.43 -15.17 4.07
CA VAL A 315 -8.73 -14.67 5.25
C VAL A 315 -7.25 -14.45 4.91
N PHE A 316 -6.72 -13.27 5.24
CA PHE A 316 -5.30 -13.00 5.07
C PHE A 316 -4.51 -13.71 6.16
N ARG A 317 -3.50 -14.48 5.74
CA ARG A 317 -2.72 -15.36 6.61
C ARG A 317 -1.25 -15.21 6.31
N VAL A 318 -0.49 -14.92 7.35
CA VAL A 318 0.95 -14.70 7.32
C VAL A 318 1.56 -15.61 8.38
N GLY A 319 2.63 -16.33 8.03
CA GLY A 319 3.31 -17.28 8.91
C GLY A 319 3.72 -18.54 8.16
N LYS A 320 4.33 -19.48 8.88
CA LYS A 320 4.74 -20.78 8.32
C LYS A 320 3.51 -21.61 7.95
N ALA A 321 3.57 -22.30 6.82
CA ALA A 321 2.53 -23.23 6.37
C ALA A 321 2.11 -24.19 7.51
N GLY A 322 0.81 -24.22 7.83
CA GLY A 322 0.25 -25.03 8.91
C GLY A 322 0.21 -24.38 10.30
N GLN A 323 0.77 -23.18 10.49
CA GLN A 323 0.69 -22.39 11.72
C GLN A 323 0.11 -20.98 11.49
N GLU A 324 -0.47 -20.74 10.32
CA GLU A 324 -0.93 -19.42 9.93
C GLU A 324 -2.30 -19.11 10.57
N ASN A 325 -2.30 -18.28 11.61
CA ASN A 325 -3.52 -17.68 12.10
C ASN A 325 -3.99 -16.56 11.15
N GLY A 326 -5.28 -16.25 11.17
CA GLY A 326 -5.80 -15.08 10.45
C GLY A 326 -5.14 -13.83 11.00
N ALA A 327 -4.53 -13.03 10.12
CA ALA A 327 -3.93 -11.77 10.49
C ALA A 327 -4.99 -10.86 11.12
N ILE A 328 -4.58 -10.10 12.14
CA ILE A 328 -5.45 -9.17 12.86
C ILE A 328 -5.16 -7.75 12.40
N GLN A 329 -6.23 -6.95 12.30
CA GLN A 329 -6.16 -5.52 12.03
C GLN A 329 -6.89 -4.73 13.10
N TYR A 330 -6.32 -3.56 13.40
CA TYR A 330 -6.90 -2.49 14.19
C TYR A 330 -7.30 -1.39 13.21
N VAL A 331 -8.59 -1.14 13.13
CA VAL A 331 -9.20 -0.22 12.17
C VAL A 331 -9.82 0.93 12.93
N PHE A 332 -9.16 2.10 12.91
CA PHE A 332 -9.72 3.31 13.51
C PHE A 332 -10.52 4.07 12.47
N SER A 333 -11.63 4.67 12.90
CA SER A 333 -12.39 5.60 12.06
C SER A 333 -11.46 6.69 11.51
N GLY A 334 -11.55 6.98 10.21
CA GLY A 334 -10.87 8.13 9.61
C GLY A 334 -11.63 9.45 9.82
N GLU A 335 -12.81 9.38 10.41
CA GLU A 335 -13.60 10.53 10.86
C GLU A 335 -13.23 10.88 12.32
N GLU A 336 -13.95 11.85 12.90
CA GLU A 336 -13.58 12.57 14.12
C GLU A 336 -13.10 11.66 15.27
N ASP A 337 -13.91 10.70 15.72
CA ASP A 337 -13.58 9.89 16.92
C ASP A 337 -12.30 9.07 16.78
N GLY A 338 -12.12 8.34 15.68
CA GLY A 338 -10.95 7.48 15.48
C GLY A 338 -9.68 8.29 15.21
N HIS A 339 -9.83 9.39 14.47
CA HIS A 339 -8.76 10.34 14.23
C HIS A 339 -8.29 11.02 15.53
N GLU A 340 -9.24 11.50 16.33
CA GLU A 340 -8.98 12.13 17.62
C GLU A 340 -8.34 11.14 18.59
N PHE A 341 -8.87 9.92 18.69
CA PHE A 341 -8.31 8.87 19.54
C PHE A 341 -6.83 8.61 19.21
N LEU A 342 -6.50 8.43 17.93
CA LEU A 342 -5.10 8.23 17.53
C LEU A 342 -4.23 9.45 17.85
N THR A 343 -4.73 10.66 17.59
CA THR A 343 -4.01 11.91 17.87
C THR A 343 -3.74 12.06 19.38
N GLN A 344 -4.72 11.72 20.22
CA GLN A 344 -4.63 11.87 21.67
C GLN A 344 -3.85 10.76 22.35
N HIS A 345 -3.90 9.52 21.86
CA HIS A 345 -3.39 8.34 22.59
C HIS A 345 -2.23 7.61 21.90
N ALA A 346 -1.96 7.86 20.61
CA ALA A 346 -0.74 7.33 20.00
C ALA A 346 0.50 7.96 20.66
N ARG A 347 1.45 7.12 21.04
CA ARG A 347 2.71 7.49 21.67
C ARG A 347 3.87 6.89 20.89
N GLY A 348 4.98 7.60 20.90
CA GLY A 348 6.23 7.13 20.30
C GLY A 348 6.06 6.68 18.86
N VAL A 349 5.38 7.49 18.04
CA VAL A 349 5.24 7.21 16.60
C VAL A 349 6.63 7.29 15.99
N LYS A 350 7.11 6.14 15.51
CA LYS A 350 8.44 5.97 14.91
C LYS A 350 8.31 5.46 13.49
N VAL A 351 9.27 5.85 12.66
CA VAL A 351 9.33 5.45 11.25
C VAL A 351 10.69 4.82 11.00
N PHE A 352 10.69 3.51 10.77
CA PHE A 352 11.89 2.73 10.50
C PHE A 352 12.03 2.49 8.99
N PRO A 353 13.14 2.88 8.37
CA PRO A 353 13.43 2.49 6.99
C PRO A 353 13.49 0.97 6.83
N TYR A 354 12.96 0.46 5.72
CA TYR A 354 13.06 -0.92 5.28
C TYR A 354 14.03 -1.01 4.09
N PRO A 355 15.31 -1.33 4.33
CA PRO A 355 16.40 -1.22 3.36
C PRO A 355 16.43 -2.42 2.42
N PRO A 356 17.17 -2.33 1.29
CA PRO A 356 17.42 -3.48 0.43
C PRO A 356 18.00 -4.70 1.16
N ALA A 357 18.90 -4.50 2.12
CA ALA A 357 19.50 -5.60 2.89
C ALA A 357 18.45 -6.40 3.68
N ALA A 358 17.44 -5.73 4.25
CA ALA A 358 16.34 -6.40 4.96
C ALA A 358 15.46 -7.21 3.99
N LEU A 359 15.24 -6.70 2.77
CA LEU A 359 14.57 -7.48 1.72
C LEU A 359 15.38 -8.73 1.35
N GLU A 360 16.71 -8.60 1.18
CA GLU A 360 17.57 -9.74 0.86
C GLU A 360 17.53 -10.81 1.95
N GLU A 361 17.57 -10.41 3.22
CA GLU A 361 17.39 -11.30 4.36
C GLU A 361 16.01 -11.98 4.37
N PHE A 362 14.94 -11.20 4.13
CA PHE A 362 13.58 -11.71 4.02
C PHE A 362 13.45 -12.77 2.92
N LEU A 363 14.03 -12.51 1.74
CA LEU A 363 14.01 -13.42 0.60
C LEU A 363 14.87 -14.67 0.83
N ALA A 364 15.98 -14.55 1.55
CA ALA A 364 16.84 -15.68 1.92
C ALA A 364 16.18 -16.63 2.92
N ASN A 365 15.26 -16.13 3.75
CA ASN A 365 14.55 -16.94 4.71
C ASN A 365 13.54 -17.89 4.01
N ALA A 366 13.78 -19.19 4.14
CA ALA A 366 12.92 -20.24 3.59
C ALA A 366 11.60 -20.43 4.37
N SER A 367 11.43 -19.72 5.50
CA SER A 367 10.25 -19.82 6.37
C SER A 367 9.02 -19.05 5.86
N TRP A 368 9.16 -18.30 4.75
CA TRP A 368 8.15 -17.44 4.15
C TRP A 368 7.73 -17.90 2.76
#